data_AF-A0A3D2ILW1-F1
#
_entry.id   AF-A0A3D2ILW1-F1
#
_cell.length_a   1.000
_cell.length_b   1.000
_cell.length_c   1.000
_cell.angle_alpha   90.00
_cell.angle_beta   90.00
_cell.angle_gamma   90.00
#
_symmetry.space_group_name_H-M   'P 1'
#
loop_
_entity.id
_entity.type
_entity.pdbx_description
1 polymer ?
#
loop_
_entity_poly.entity_id
_entity_poly.type
_entity_poly.pdbx_seq_one_letter_code
_entity_poly.pdbx_strand_id
1 'polypeptide(L)' 'MIARIWKGLTKQEHFEEYTQFMIDRAIPDYKSTMGFVKLTFLRRRDEDFAYFELITFWQNMEVIKNFAGDNHQ' A
#
# COMPACT_ATOMS: atom_id res chain seq x y z
N MET A 1 14.57 -9.94 -3.14
CA MET A 1 13.29 -9.25 -3.43
C MET A 1 12.25 -9.74 -2.45
N ILE A 2 11.54 -8.82 -1.79
CA ILE A 2 10.52 -9.12 -0.77
C ILE A 2 9.23 -8.43 -1.17
N ALA A 3 8.10 -9.14 -1.05
CA ALA A 3 6.77 -8.57 -1.24
C ALA A 3 6.12 -8.38 0.13
N ARG A 4 5.62 -7.16 0.39
CA ARG A 4 4.77 -6.85 1.55
C ARG A 4 3.35 -6.60 1.06
N ILE A 5 2.40 -7.25 1.69
CA ILE A 5 0.97 -7.13 1.39
C ILE A 5 0.31 -6.45 2.58
N TRP A 6 -0.41 -5.36 2.32
CA TRP A 6 -1.29 -4.72 3.27
C TRP A 6 -2.73 -4.87 2.78
N LYS A 7 -3.64 -5.25 3.68
CA LYS A 7 -5.06 -5.42 3.37
C LYS A 7 -5.87 -4.42 4.18
N GLY A 8 -6.71 -3.66 3.48
CA GLY A 8 -7.63 -2.68 4.05
C GLY A 8 -9.06 -3.09 3.78
N LEU A 9 -9.92 -2.81 4.77
CA LEU A 9 -11.36 -2.94 4.66
C LEU A 9 -11.97 -1.59 5.06
N THR A 10 -12.88 -1.09 4.25
CA THR A 10 -13.69 0.09 4.59
C THR A 10 -15.09 -0.06 4.01
N LYS A 11 -15.99 0.87 4.34
CA LYS A 11 -17.34 0.90 3.76
C LYS A 11 -17.30 1.26 2.28
N GLN A 12 -18.27 0.77 1.52
CA GLN A 12 -18.35 1.04 0.08
C GLN A 12 -18.41 2.54 -0.26
N GLU A 13 -19.04 3.36 0.59
CA GLU A 13 -19.15 4.82 0.42
C GLU A 13 -17.80 5.54 0.35
N HIS A 14 -16.78 5.02 1.04
CA HIS A 14 -15.43 5.61 1.06
C HIS A 14 -14.51 5.06 -0.03
N PHE A 15 -15.02 4.25 -0.96
CA PHE A 15 -14.18 3.54 -1.94
C PHE A 15 -13.35 4.49 -2.81
N GLU A 16 -13.97 5.53 -3.37
CA GLU A 16 -13.27 6.48 -4.24
C GLU A 16 -12.38 7.44 -3.43
N GLU A 17 -12.85 7.90 -2.28
CA GLU A 17 -12.08 8.76 -1.37
C GLU A 17 -10.77 8.08 -0.94
N TYR A 18 -10.88 6.82 -0.49
CA TYR A 18 -9.71 6.04 -0.09
C TYR A 18 -8.78 5.73 -1.27
N THR A 19 -9.35 5.46 -2.46
CA THR A 19 -8.53 5.27 -3.67
C THR A 19 -7.73 6.53 -3.99
N GLN A 20 -8.36 7.69 -3.96
CA GLN A 20 -7.71 8.95 -4.29
C GLN A 20 -6.61 9.28 -3.27
N PHE A 21 -6.88 9.09 -1.98
CA PHE A 21 -5.88 9.22 -0.92
C PHE A 21 -4.66 8.32 -1.16
N MET A 22 -4.87 7.07 -1.56
CA MET A 22 -3.79 6.13 -1.86
C MET A 22 -2.95 6.58 -3.06
N ILE A 23 -3.59 7.11 -4.11
CA ILE A 23 -2.88 7.59 -5.32
C ILE A 23 -2.06 8.84 -4.99
N ASP A 24 -2.64 9.82 -4.32
CA ASP A 24 -2.04 11.13 -4.12
C ASP A 24 -0.97 11.13 -3.03
N ARG A 25 -1.17 10.33 -1.98
CA ARG A 25 -0.29 10.36 -0.80
C ARG A 25 0.60 9.14 -0.69
N ALA A 26 0.03 7.94 -0.86
CA ALA A 26 0.77 6.72 -0.57
C ALA A 26 1.76 6.38 -1.70
N ILE A 27 1.34 6.40 -2.96
CA ILE A 27 2.21 6.02 -4.10
C ILE A 27 3.50 6.86 -4.19
N PRO A 28 3.47 8.21 -4.07
CA PRO A 28 4.68 9.02 -4.15
C PRO A 28 5.67 8.73 -3.02
N ASP A 29 5.17 8.42 -1.82
CA ASP A 29 5.97 8.12 -0.64
C ASP A 29 6.77 6.81 -0.83
N TYR A 30 6.11 5.75 -1.31
CA TYR A 30 6.77 4.49 -1.66
C TYR A 30 7.81 4.66 -2.78
N LYS A 31 7.46 5.39 -3.85
CA LYS A 31 8.37 5.61 -4.99
C LYS A 31 9.63 6.39 -4.63
N SER A 32 9.55 7.25 -3.62
CA SER A 32 10.69 8.07 -3.18
C SER A 32 11.71 7.27 -2.36
N THR A 33 11.40 6.03 -1.98
CA THR A 33 12.27 5.19 -1.16
C THR A 33 13.31 4.46 -2.01
N MET A 34 14.59 4.64 -1.67
CA MET A 34 15.70 3.94 -2.32
C MET A 34 15.59 2.43 -2.11
N GLY A 35 15.53 1.65 -3.19
CA GLY A 35 15.35 0.19 -3.14
C GLY A 35 13.90 -0.28 -3.25
N PHE A 36 12.95 0.64 -3.43
CA PHE A 36 11.61 0.32 -3.91
C PHE A 36 11.66 -0.19 -5.35
N VAL A 37 10.96 -1.29 -5.62
CA VAL A 37 10.94 -1.94 -6.94
C VAL A 37 9.63 -1.64 -7.66
N LYS A 38 8.50 -1.91 -6.99
CA LYS A 38 7.17 -1.80 -7.60
C LYS A 38 6.09 -1.71 -6.53
N LEU A 39 4.98 -1.07 -6.88
CA LEU A 39 3.74 -1.08 -6.10
C LEU A 39 2.61 -1.51 -7.02
N THR A 40 1.73 -2.35 -6.50
CA THR A 40 0.47 -2.73 -7.11
C THR A 40 -0.63 -2.45 -6.11
N PHE A 41 -1.58 -1.63 -6.52
CA PHE A 41 -2.76 -1.31 -5.72
C PHE A 41 -3.96 -2.00 -6.34
N LEU A 42 -4.48 -3.00 -5.63
CA LEU A 42 -5.68 -3.73 -5.99
C LEU A 42 -6.83 -3.16 -5.15
N ARG A 43 -7.95 -2.92 -5.82
CA ARG A 43 -9.17 -2.46 -5.17
C ARG A 43 -10.35 -3.26 -5.68
N ARG A 44 -11.19 -3.70 -4.76
CA ARG A 44 -12.44 -4.41 -5.03
C ARG A 44 -13.51 -3.81 -4.13
N ARG A 45 -14.76 -3.80 -4.58
CA ARG A 45 -15.90 -3.49 -3.72
C ARG A 45 -17.02 -4.46 -4.02
N ASP A 46 -17.73 -4.82 -2.97
CA ASP A 46 -18.97 -5.59 -3.03
C ASP A 46 -20.12 -4.68 -2.55
N GLU A 47 -21.30 -5.22 -2.25
CA GLU A 47 -22.49 -4.41 -1.88
C GLU A 47 -22.29 -3.64 -0.57
N ASP A 48 -21.61 -4.24 0.41
CA ASP A 48 -21.45 -3.64 1.74
C ASP A 48 -20.09 -2.97 1.96
N PHE A 49 -19.02 -3.50 1.35
CA PHE A 49 -17.65 -3.15 1.70
C PHE A 49 -16.74 -2.92 0.50
N ALA A 50 -15.72 -2.12 0.75
CA ALA A 50 -14.58 -1.86 -0.11
C ALA A 50 -13.33 -2.55 0.47
N TYR A 51 -12.67 -3.34 -0.37
CA TYR A 51 -11.47 -4.10 -0.08
C TYR A 51 -10.30 -3.50 -0.85
N PHE A 52 -9.19 -3.30 -0.15
CA PHE A 52 -7.96 -2.77 -0.72
C PHE A 52 -6.81 -3.70 -0.41
N GLU A 53 -6.02 -4.05 -1.43
CA GLU A 53 -4.78 -4.79 -1.24
C GLU A 53 -3.64 -4.00 -1.86
N LEU A 54 -2.73 -3.55 -1.02
CA LEU A 54 -1.52 -2.87 -1.42
C LEU A 54 -0.36 -3.86 -1.38
N ILE A 55 0.20 -4.14 -2.55
CA ILE A 55 1.35 -5.02 -2.71
C ILE A 55 2.55 -4.16 -3.07
N THR A 56 3.55 -4.13 -2.18
CA THR A 56 4.81 -3.40 -2.39
C THR A 56 5.97 -4.38 -2.51
N PHE A 57 6.81 -4.15 -3.51
CA PHE A 57 7.99 -4.97 -3.81
C PHE A 57 9.25 -4.17 -3.50
N TRP A 58 10.13 -4.80 -2.73
CA TRP A 58 11.34 -4.20 -2.19
C TRP A 58 12.56 -5.05 -2.55
N GLN A 59 13.72 -4.43 -2.71
CA GLN A 59 14.94 -5.16 -3.04
C GLN A 59 15.33 -6.17 -1.94
N ASN A 60 15.30 -5.73 -0.67
CA ASN A 60 15.66 -6.53 0.50
C ASN A 60 14.87 -6.09 1.75
N MET A 61 15.09 -6.77 2.89
CA MET A 61 14.39 -6.46 4.14
C MET A 61 14.87 -5.15 4.77
N GLU A 62 16.13 -4.78 4.58
CA GLU A 62 16.73 -3.55 5.11
C GLU A 62 16.03 -2.29 4.57
N VAL A 63 15.67 -2.30 3.29
CA VAL A 63 14.89 -1.21 2.69
C VAL A 63 13.50 -1.09 3.32
N ILE A 64 12.84 -2.21 3.62
CA ILE A 64 11.55 -2.21 4.32
C ILE A 64 11.73 -1.62 5.73
N LYS A 65 12.86 -1.92 6.40
CA LYS A 65 13.17 -1.35 7.71
C LYS A 65 13.32 0.15 7.68
N ASN A 66 14.09 0.63 6.73
CA ASN A 66 14.32 2.07 6.55
C ASN A 66 13.03 2.80 6.17
N PHE A 67 12.14 2.15 5.42
CA PHE A 67 10.84 2.69 5.06
C PHE A 67 9.83 2.72 6.22
N ALA A 68 9.69 1.62 6.96
CA ALA A 68 8.70 1.50 8.03
C ALA A 68 9.11 2.24 9.32
N GLY A 69 10.38 2.62 9.45
CA GLY A 69 10.95 3.14 10.70
C GLY A 69 10.95 2.08 11.80
N ASP A 70 11.04 2.50 13.07
CA ASP A 70 11.03 1.61 14.24
C ASP A 70 9.71 0.82 14.43
N ASN A 71 8.68 1.14 13.65
CA ASN A 71 7.39 0.42 13.65
C ASN A 71 7.42 -0.82 12.72
N HIS A 72 8.33 -1.75 13.03
CA HIS A 72 8.28 -3.10 12.50
C HIS A 72 7.26 -3.96 13.26
N GLN A 73 6.03 -4.01 12.76
CA GLN A 73 5.11 -5.12 13.06
C GLN A 73 4.66 -5.79 11.76
#